data_AF-A0A0J9E3K7-F1
#
_entry.id   AF-A0A0J9E3K7-F1
#
_cell.length_a   1.000
_cell.length_b   1.000
_cell.length_c   1.000
_cell.angle_alpha   90.00
_cell.angle_beta   90.00
_cell.angle_gamma   90.00
#
_symmetry.space_group_name_H-M   'P 1'
#
loop_
_entity.id
_entity.type
_entity.pdbx_description
1 polymer ?
#
loop_
_entity_poly.entity_id
_entity_poly.type
_entity_poly.pdbx_seq_one_letter_code
_entity_poly.pdbx_strand_id
1 'polypeptide(L)'
;MFQRNSLGNLDAARQGDRRNTADLTAEPGDYQTWGLRFGAEYIALLADGEALLRRNAVTDATVMSFDYSNPFPMVLDLPRRKGGYNWMHAGRNLSAAEAGHISDADFFGGVDYVMEPFVATNQRALRFIQTTYGPGLLERFEILDQSELWTLYGRKDAAATD
;
A
#
# COMPACT_ATOMS: atom_id res chain seq x y z
N MET A 1 53.90 -12.50 -31.97
CA MET A 1 53.31 -13.57 -31.14
C MET A 1 52.33 -12.92 -30.19
N PHE A 2 51.02 -13.10 -30.40
CA PHE A 2 49.94 -13.20 -29.37
C PHE A 2 48.62 -13.45 -30.13
N GLN A 3 47.98 -14.56 -29.77
CA GLN A 3 46.86 -15.20 -30.47
C GLN A 3 45.54 -14.90 -29.74
N ARG A 4 44.46 -14.65 -30.48
CA ARG A 4 43.06 -14.63 -29.98
C ARG A 4 42.44 -16.03 -30.12
N ASN A 5 41.68 -16.49 -29.14
CA ASN A 5 40.66 -17.56 -29.23
C ASN A 5 39.55 -17.22 -28.23
N SER A 6 38.31 -16.94 -28.69
CA SER A 6 37.21 -17.90 -28.95
C SER A 6 36.56 -18.43 -27.66
N LEU A 7 35.35 -17.94 -27.35
CA LEU A 7 34.47 -18.46 -26.30
C LEU A 7 33.37 -19.31 -26.94
N GLY A 8 33.34 -20.60 -26.59
CA GLY A 8 32.30 -21.54 -26.91
C GLY A 8 31.72 -22.20 -25.65
N ASN A 9 30.39 -22.22 -25.61
CA ASN A 9 29.46 -23.21 -25.03
C ASN A 9 29.87 -24.10 -23.85
N LEU A 10 29.02 -24.07 -22.80
CA LEU A 10 28.75 -25.22 -21.94
C LEU A 10 27.24 -25.37 -21.72
N ASP A 11 26.65 -26.30 -22.47
CA ASP A 11 25.48 -27.07 -22.09
C ASP A 11 25.88 -28.08 -21.00
N ALA A 12 25.16 -28.14 -19.87
CA ALA A 12 24.92 -29.38 -19.12
C ALA A 12 24.06 -29.14 -17.86
N ALA A 13 22.73 -29.19 -18.02
CA ALA A 13 21.84 -29.75 -16.99
C ALA A 13 20.53 -30.19 -17.66
N ARG A 14 20.56 -31.40 -18.22
CA ARG A 14 19.39 -32.11 -18.75
C ARG A 14 18.61 -32.76 -17.61
N GLN A 15 17.28 -32.71 -17.75
CA GLN A 15 16.27 -33.72 -17.36
C GLN A 15 15.61 -33.63 -15.97
N GLY A 16 14.34 -33.16 -15.98
CA GLY A 16 13.19 -33.98 -15.55
C GLY A 16 12.32 -33.42 -14.41
N ASP A 17 11.17 -32.82 -14.72
CA ASP A 17 9.86 -33.40 -14.37
C ASP A 17 8.76 -32.73 -15.22
N ARG A 18 7.98 -33.54 -15.92
CA ARG A 18 6.78 -33.12 -16.64
C ARG A 18 5.62 -33.26 -15.67
N ARG A 19 5.01 -32.17 -15.21
CA ARG A 19 3.63 -32.20 -14.73
C ARG A 19 2.99 -30.80 -14.77
N ASN A 20 1.85 -30.76 -15.47
CA ASN A 20 0.82 -29.71 -15.52
C ASN A 20 1.11 -28.40 -16.27
N THR A 21 1.03 -28.51 -17.60
CA THR A 21 0.42 -27.50 -18.45
C THR A 21 -1.10 -27.44 -18.19
N ALA A 22 -1.53 -26.48 -17.38
CA ALA A 22 -2.88 -25.93 -17.43
C ALA A 22 -2.81 -24.47 -17.03
N ASP A 23 -2.62 -23.64 -18.07
CA ASP A 23 -3.29 -22.36 -18.27
C ASP A 23 -3.49 -21.45 -17.04
N LEU A 24 -2.60 -20.48 -16.89
CA LEU A 24 -2.99 -19.12 -16.53
C LEU A 24 -2.09 -18.18 -17.34
N THR A 25 -2.66 -17.67 -18.43
CA THR A 25 -2.17 -16.58 -19.29
C THR A 25 -1.56 -15.42 -18.50
N ALA A 26 -0.27 -15.52 -18.16
CA ALA A 26 0.52 -14.37 -17.77
C ALA A 26 1.15 -13.79 -19.04
N GLU A 27 0.55 -12.73 -19.58
CA GLU A 27 1.16 -11.96 -20.65
C GLU A 27 2.45 -11.29 -20.16
N PRO A 28 3.55 -11.33 -20.94
CA PRO A 28 4.82 -10.75 -20.54
C PRO A 28 4.82 -9.23 -20.75
N GLY A 29 4.56 -8.47 -19.67
CA GLY A 29 4.91 -7.04 -19.63
C GLY A 29 3.92 -6.16 -18.88
N ASP A 30 4.00 -6.13 -17.55
CA ASP A 30 3.17 -5.22 -16.73
C ASP A 30 4.00 -4.47 -15.67
N TYR A 31 5.24 -4.10 -16.01
CA TYR A 31 6.10 -3.25 -15.19
C TYR A 31 5.59 -1.79 -15.08
N GLN A 32 4.41 -1.47 -15.61
CA GLN A 32 3.78 -0.14 -15.56
C GLN A 32 2.81 0.05 -14.37
N THR A 33 2.67 -0.95 -13.50
CA THR A 33 1.71 -0.91 -12.38
C THR A 33 2.30 -0.41 -11.05
N TRP A 34 3.62 -0.27 -10.96
CA TRP A 34 4.30 0.33 -9.81
C TRP A 34 4.33 1.86 -9.98
N GLY A 35 3.87 2.59 -8.96
CA GLY A 35 3.90 4.05 -8.91
C GLY A 35 5.31 4.57 -8.65
N LEU A 36 5.50 5.40 -7.61
CA LEU A 36 6.83 5.91 -7.22
C LEU A 36 7.89 4.79 -7.30
N ARG A 37 9.00 5.05 -7.99
CA ARG A 37 10.07 4.05 -8.11
C ARG A 37 10.68 3.87 -6.72
N PHE A 38 10.69 2.63 -6.21
CA PHE A 38 11.30 2.29 -4.92
C PHE A 38 12.70 2.95 -4.82
N GLY A 39 12.86 3.93 -3.93
CA GLY A 39 14.02 4.83 -3.92
C GLY A 39 13.72 6.20 -3.31
N ALA A 40 14.40 7.25 -3.78
CA ALA A 40 14.31 8.61 -3.22
C ALA A 40 12.88 9.17 -3.22
N GLU A 41 12.07 8.85 -4.23
CA GLU A 41 10.68 9.28 -4.35
C GLU A 41 9.80 8.72 -3.22
N TYR A 42 9.99 7.45 -2.86
CA TYR A 42 9.28 6.85 -1.74
C TYR A 42 9.72 7.45 -0.40
N ILE A 43 11.02 7.71 -0.23
CA ILE A 43 11.52 8.37 0.99
C ILE A 43 10.97 9.78 1.13
N ALA A 44 10.88 10.54 0.03
CA ALA A 44 10.26 11.87 0.03
C ALA A 44 8.77 11.79 0.39
N LEU A 45 8.04 10.82 -0.16
CA LEU A 45 6.65 10.56 0.20
C LEU A 45 6.49 10.27 1.70
N LEU A 46 7.36 9.43 2.28
CA LEU A 46 7.31 9.13 3.71
C LEU A 46 7.64 10.34 4.58
N ALA A 47 8.66 11.10 4.22
CA ALA A 47 9.09 12.29 4.96
C ALA A 47 8.02 13.39 4.96
N ASP A 48 7.36 13.61 3.83
CA ASP A 48 6.23 14.56 3.71
C ASP A 48 5.04 14.12 4.58
N GLY A 49 4.70 12.83 4.55
CA GLY A 49 3.64 12.27 5.39
C GLY A 49 3.96 12.32 6.89
N GLU A 50 5.22 12.05 7.28
CA GLU A 50 5.69 12.21 8.65
C GLU A 50 5.55 13.67 9.11
N ALA A 51 5.98 14.63 8.29
CA ALA A 51 5.87 16.05 8.61
C ALA A 51 4.40 16.48 8.79
N LEU A 52 3.49 15.97 7.94
CA LEU A 52 2.05 16.20 8.04
C LEU A 52 1.47 15.66 9.36
N LEU A 53 1.85 14.44 9.76
CA LEU A 53 1.37 13.84 11.01
C LEU A 53 1.91 14.60 12.24
N ARG A 54 3.21 14.95 12.23
CA ARG A 54 3.84 15.68 13.35
C ARG A 54 3.25 17.08 13.55
N ARG A 55 3.04 17.85 12.47
CA ARG A 55 2.49 19.22 12.59
C ARG A 55 1.03 19.24 13.06
N ASN A 56 0.29 18.15 12.83
CA ASN A 56 -1.05 17.93 13.35
C ASN A 56 -1.06 17.27 14.74
N ALA A 57 0.11 17.21 15.41
CA ALA A 57 0.28 16.62 16.74
C ALA A 57 -0.24 15.17 16.87
N VAL A 58 -0.25 14.41 15.76
CA VAL A 58 -0.67 13.00 15.77
C VAL A 58 0.35 12.22 16.59
N THR A 59 -0.07 11.85 17.80
CA THR A 59 0.73 11.13 18.79
C THR A 59 -0.18 10.11 19.46
N ASP A 60 0.37 8.94 19.81
CA ASP A 60 -0.37 7.84 20.46
C ASP A 60 -1.71 7.47 19.77
N ALA A 61 -1.74 7.55 18.44
CA ALA A 61 -2.94 7.33 17.65
C ALA A 61 -2.70 6.32 16.52
N THR A 62 -3.74 5.59 16.16
CA THR A 62 -3.67 4.58 15.10
C THR A 62 -3.85 5.24 13.74
N VAL A 63 -2.80 5.17 12.91
CA VAL A 63 -2.79 5.69 11.54
C VAL A 63 -2.89 4.55 10.54
N MET A 64 -3.76 4.71 9.54
CA MET A 64 -3.88 3.86 8.36
C MET A 64 -3.49 4.65 7.10
N SER A 65 -2.80 4.03 6.15
CA SER A 65 -2.57 4.61 4.83
C SER A 65 -3.45 3.95 3.77
N PHE A 66 -3.92 4.73 2.80
CA PHE A 66 -4.55 4.24 1.55
C PHE A 66 -3.48 3.97 0.48
N ASP A 67 -2.42 3.25 0.86
CA ASP A 67 -1.41 2.77 -0.08
C ASP A 67 -1.25 1.26 0.08
N TYR A 68 -0.43 0.67 -0.78
CA TYR A 68 -0.06 -0.72 -0.72
C TYR A 68 0.41 -1.14 0.67
N SER A 69 1.18 -0.29 1.36
CA SER A 69 1.69 -0.55 2.72
C SER A 69 1.31 0.57 3.69
N ASN A 70 1.28 0.23 4.99
CA ASN A 70 1.11 1.19 6.09
C ASN A 70 2.43 1.40 6.87
N PRO A 71 3.28 2.35 6.44
CA PRO A 71 4.61 2.55 7.02
C PRO A 71 4.59 3.37 8.31
N PHE A 72 3.59 4.22 8.52
CA PHE A 72 3.61 5.23 9.60
C PHE A 72 3.69 4.66 11.01
N PRO A 73 2.98 3.55 11.37
CA PRO A 73 3.13 2.95 12.68
C PRO A 73 4.56 2.52 13.01
N MET A 74 5.34 2.14 12.00
CA MET A 74 6.75 1.78 12.18
C MET A 74 7.66 3.01 12.21
N VAL A 75 7.44 3.98 11.31
CA VAL A 75 8.30 5.16 11.16
C VAL A 75 8.19 6.09 12.37
N LEU A 76 6.99 6.21 12.94
CA LEU A 76 6.67 7.17 14.00
C LEU A 76 6.48 6.53 15.39
N ASP A 77 6.70 5.22 15.51
CA ASP A 77 6.42 4.44 16.73
C ASP A 77 4.98 4.64 17.25
N LEU A 78 4.02 4.66 16.32
CA LEU A 78 2.61 4.85 16.65
C LEU A 78 1.94 3.51 16.98
N PRO A 79 0.84 3.52 17.77
CA PRO A 79 0.01 2.35 17.98
C PRO A 79 -0.37 1.66 16.67
N ARG A 80 -0.25 0.33 16.67
CA ARG A 80 -0.69 -0.52 15.57
C ARG A 80 -2.09 -1.02 15.85
N ARG A 81 -2.95 -0.98 14.84
CA ARG A 81 -4.23 -1.66 14.90
C ARG A 81 -4.02 -3.17 15.03
N LYS A 82 -4.52 -3.78 16.10
CA LYS A 82 -4.55 -5.25 16.23
C LYS A 82 -5.45 -5.85 15.16
N GLY A 83 -4.92 -6.80 14.40
CA GLY A 83 -5.66 -7.45 13.29
C GLY A 83 -5.82 -6.59 12.04
N GLY A 84 -5.26 -5.37 12.02
CA GLY A 84 -5.23 -4.53 10.82
C GLY A 84 -4.26 -5.06 9.76
N TYR A 85 -4.49 -4.69 8.51
CA TYR A 85 -3.62 -5.06 7.40
C TYR A 85 -2.45 -4.08 7.28
N ASN A 86 -1.22 -4.60 7.38
CA ASN A 86 -0.02 -3.82 7.07
C ASN A 86 0.21 -3.67 5.55
N TRP A 87 -0.49 -4.49 4.75
CA TRP A 87 -0.38 -4.53 3.31
C TRP A 87 -1.76 -4.66 2.67
N MET A 88 -2.08 -3.82 1.68
CA MET A 88 -3.38 -3.76 1.01
C MET A 88 -3.21 -4.21 -0.44
N HIS A 89 -3.25 -5.54 -0.65
CA HIS A 89 -3.11 -6.15 -1.97
C HIS A 89 -4.49 -6.54 -2.53
N ALA A 90 -5.00 -5.69 -3.42
CA ALA A 90 -6.22 -5.98 -4.18
C ALA A 90 -6.11 -7.32 -4.92
N GLY A 91 -7.14 -8.16 -4.82
CA GLY A 91 -7.19 -9.50 -5.40
C GLY A 91 -6.36 -10.57 -4.69
N ARG A 92 -5.73 -10.26 -3.55
CA ARG A 92 -5.06 -11.27 -2.70
C ARG A 92 -5.60 -11.28 -1.28
N ASN A 93 -5.43 -10.19 -0.54
CA ASN A 93 -5.90 -10.08 0.85
C ASN A 93 -7.04 -9.06 1.02
N LEU A 94 -7.29 -8.24 0.00
CA LEU A 94 -8.53 -7.48 -0.14
C LEU A 94 -9.21 -7.93 -1.43
N SER A 95 -10.49 -8.25 -1.39
CA SER A 95 -11.25 -8.57 -2.60
C SER A 95 -12.61 -7.90 -2.60
N ALA A 96 -13.11 -7.57 -3.80
CA ALA A 96 -14.48 -7.12 -3.99
C ALA A 96 -15.50 -8.28 -4.00
N ALA A 97 -15.03 -9.54 -4.00
CA ALA A 97 -15.91 -10.69 -3.86
C ALA A 97 -16.32 -10.84 -2.38
N GLU A 98 -17.59 -11.18 -2.13
CA GLU A 98 -18.17 -11.25 -0.77
C GLU A 98 -17.35 -12.09 0.22
N ALA A 99 -16.68 -13.16 -0.26
CA ALA A 99 -15.86 -14.04 0.58
C ALA A 99 -14.53 -13.42 1.10
N GLY A 100 -14.11 -12.26 0.57
CA GLY A 100 -12.87 -11.58 0.96
C GLY A 100 -13.04 -10.06 1.10
N HIS A 101 -14.28 -9.58 1.20
CA HIS A 101 -14.61 -8.18 1.46
C HIS A 101 -14.68 -7.96 2.97
N ILE A 102 -14.05 -6.88 3.44
CA ILE A 102 -14.08 -6.47 4.84
C ILE A 102 -15.09 -5.33 4.91
N SER A 103 -16.00 -5.36 5.89
CA SER A 103 -16.96 -4.27 6.07
C SER A 103 -16.25 -2.95 6.39
N ASP A 104 -16.83 -1.79 6.07
CA ASP A 104 -16.25 -0.50 6.46
C ASP A 104 -16.01 -0.38 7.98
N ALA A 105 -16.92 -0.93 8.78
CA ALA A 105 -16.78 -0.95 10.24
C ALA A 105 -15.53 -1.73 10.68
N ASP A 106 -15.28 -2.89 10.06
CA ASP A 106 -14.09 -3.68 10.33
C ASP A 106 -12.85 -3.14 9.62
N PHE A 107 -12.97 -2.43 8.51
CA PHE A 107 -11.84 -1.84 7.81
C PHE A 107 -11.29 -0.65 8.60
N PHE A 108 -12.17 0.25 9.03
CA PHE A 108 -11.82 1.46 9.78
C PHE A 108 -11.82 1.27 11.30
N GLY A 109 -12.26 0.14 11.85
CA GLY A 109 -12.42 -0.06 13.29
C GLY A 109 -11.13 0.19 14.09
N GLY A 110 -11.15 1.14 15.03
CA GLY A 110 -9.99 1.51 15.84
C GLY A 110 -8.89 2.28 15.08
N VAL A 111 -9.20 2.83 13.90
CA VAL A 111 -8.34 3.79 13.20
C VAL A 111 -8.75 5.20 13.58
N ASP A 112 -7.79 6.01 14.01
CA ASP A 112 -8.01 7.41 14.40
C ASP A 112 -7.78 8.36 13.22
N TYR A 113 -6.78 8.05 12.40
CA TYR A 113 -6.40 8.85 11.24
C TYR A 113 -6.19 7.99 9.99
N VAL A 114 -6.61 8.54 8.84
CA VAL A 114 -6.33 7.96 7.52
C VAL A 114 -5.45 8.92 6.73
N MET A 115 -4.37 8.39 6.17
CA MET A 115 -3.45 9.09 5.28
C MET A 115 -3.67 8.60 3.86
N GLU A 116 -4.12 9.49 2.97
CA GLU A 116 -4.33 9.17 1.55
C GLU A 116 -3.29 9.88 0.70
N PRO A 117 -2.45 9.15 -0.06
CA PRO A 117 -1.46 9.77 -0.92
C PRO A 117 -2.11 10.25 -2.22
N PHE A 118 -1.69 11.40 -2.74
CA PHE A 118 -2.07 11.81 -4.10
C PHE A 118 -1.43 10.91 -5.16
N VAL A 119 -0.23 10.40 -4.88
CA VAL A 119 0.47 9.42 -5.73
C VAL A 119 0.98 8.27 -4.87
N ALA A 120 0.32 7.11 -4.99
CA ALA A 120 0.67 5.88 -4.30
C ALA A 120 1.86 5.14 -4.92
N THR A 121 2.54 4.31 -4.11
CA THR A 121 3.53 3.33 -4.58
C THR A 121 2.90 2.24 -5.45
N ASN A 122 1.62 1.95 -5.23
CA ASN A 122 0.84 1.10 -6.11
C ASN A 122 -0.48 1.77 -6.47
N GLN A 123 -0.54 2.31 -7.68
CA GLN A 123 -1.70 3.04 -8.19
C GLN A 123 -2.96 2.17 -8.31
N ARG A 124 -2.79 0.86 -8.52
CA ARG A 124 -3.92 -0.09 -8.55
C ARG A 124 -4.49 -0.33 -7.16
N ALA A 125 -3.63 -0.42 -6.14
CA ALA A 125 -4.06 -0.57 -4.76
C ALA A 125 -4.83 0.68 -4.29
N LEU A 126 -4.27 1.88 -4.51
CA LEU A 126 -4.95 3.14 -4.16
C LEU A 126 -6.33 3.23 -4.80
N ARG A 127 -6.44 3.03 -6.12
CA ARG A 127 -7.75 3.06 -6.81
C ARG A 127 -8.74 2.03 -6.27
N PHE A 128 -8.28 0.82 -5.98
CA PHE A 128 -9.13 -0.21 -5.40
C PHE A 128 -9.66 0.20 -4.01
N ILE A 129 -8.78 0.69 -3.13
CA ILE A 129 -9.14 1.13 -1.79
C ILE A 129 -10.11 2.31 -1.86
N GLN A 130 -9.83 3.31 -2.69
CA GLN A 130 -10.71 4.47 -2.92
C GLN A 130 -12.10 4.04 -3.42
N THR A 131 -12.16 3.14 -4.39
CA THR A 131 -13.44 2.68 -4.95
C THR A 131 -14.24 1.87 -3.94
N THR A 132 -13.57 1.06 -3.12
CA THR A 132 -14.22 0.14 -2.19
C THR A 132 -14.61 0.83 -0.88
N TYR A 133 -13.72 1.65 -0.32
CA TYR A 133 -13.81 2.20 1.04
C TYR A 133 -13.93 3.73 1.07
N GLY A 134 -13.84 4.42 -0.07
CA GLY A 134 -13.94 5.88 -0.15
C GLY A 134 -15.25 6.45 0.40
N PRO A 135 -16.43 5.88 0.04
CA PRO A 135 -17.69 6.32 0.66
C PRO A 135 -17.67 6.17 2.19
N GLY A 136 -17.22 5.02 2.70
CA GLY A 136 -17.12 4.76 4.13
C GLY A 136 -16.13 5.65 4.86
N LEU A 137 -15.01 6.02 4.21
CA LEU A 137 -14.05 7.00 4.69
C LEU A 137 -14.74 8.36 4.90
N LEU A 138 -15.43 8.87 3.87
CA LEU A 138 -16.06 10.19 3.91
C LEU A 138 -17.24 10.25 4.89
N GLU A 139 -17.88 9.12 5.19
CA GLU A 139 -18.90 9.03 6.24
C GLU A 139 -18.28 9.22 7.64
N ARG A 140 -17.15 8.57 7.93
CA ARG A 140 -16.57 8.43 9.29
C ARG A 140 -15.45 9.42 9.60
N PHE A 141 -14.83 9.98 8.58
CA PHE A 141 -13.67 10.84 8.70
C PHE A 141 -13.87 12.15 7.94
N GLU A 142 -13.21 13.18 8.40
CA GLU A 142 -13.16 14.49 7.75
C GLU A 142 -11.70 14.88 7.46
N ILE A 143 -11.50 15.73 6.45
CA ILE A 143 -10.18 16.24 6.12
C ILE A 143 -9.73 17.18 7.24
N LEU A 144 -8.58 16.90 7.84
CA LEU A 144 -7.96 17.78 8.82
C LEU A 144 -6.93 18.72 8.17
N ASP A 145 -6.11 18.18 7.28
CA ASP A 145 -4.99 18.92 6.68
C ASP A 145 -4.47 18.22 5.40
N GLN A 146 -3.68 18.93 4.62
CA GLN A 146 -3.05 18.44 3.39
C GLN A 146 -1.61 18.92 3.26
N SER A 147 -0.74 18.01 2.81
CA SER A 147 0.64 18.31 2.43
C SER A 147 0.77 18.32 0.90
N GLU A 148 1.98 18.39 0.38
CA GLU A 148 2.20 18.30 -1.07
C GLU A 148 1.84 16.93 -1.62
N LEU A 149 1.96 15.85 -0.83
CA LEU A 149 1.78 14.48 -1.30
C LEU A 149 0.65 13.71 -0.60
N TRP A 150 0.09 14.22 0.49
CA TRP A 150 -0.91 13.53 1.31
C TRP A 150 -2.11 14.40 1.70
N THR A 151 -3.27 13.75 1.80
CA THR A 151 -4.40 14.22 2.60
C THR A 151 -4.45 13.46 3.92
N LEU A 152 -4.60 14.20 5.03
CA LEU A 152 -4.84 13.65 6.36
C LEU A 152 -6.32 13.77 6.70
N TYR A 153 -6.92 12.63 7.02
CA TYR A 153 -8.27 12.52 7.52
C TYR A 153 -8.25 12.18 9.01
N GLY A 154 -9.11 12.83 9.79
CA GLY A 154 -9.36 12.53 11.21
C GLY A 154 -10.76 11.96 11.41
N ARG A 155 -10.91 11.06 12.37
CA ARG A 155 -12.23 10.49 12.71
C ARG A 155 -13.15 11.59 13.26
N LYS A 156 -14.36 11.71 12.70
CA LYS A 156 -15.36 12.71 13.12
C LYS A 156 -15.80 12.54 14.58
N ASP A 157 -15.74 11.30 15.08
CA ASP A 157 -16.18 10.94 16.43
C ASP A 157 -15.23 11.44 17.54
N ALA A 158 -14.07 12.00 17.20
CA ALA A 158 -13.13 12.57 18.18
C ALA A 158 -13.59 13.94 18.75
N ALA A 159 -14.58 14.60 18.12
CA ALA A 159 -15.12 15.88 18.58
C ALA A 159 -16.47 15.77 19.32
N ALA A 160 -17.01 14.55 19.48
CA ALA A 160 -18.29 14.31 20.14
C ALA A 160 -18.10 13.44 21.39
N THR A 161 -17.37 13.96 22.37
CA THR A 161 -17.51 13.51 23.76
C THR A 161 -17.45 14.75 24.65
N ASP A 162 -18.55 14.95 25.38
CA ASP A 162 -18.95 16.07 26.25
C ASP A 162 -17.85 16.97 26.86
#